data_AF-A0A8I1SD22-F1
#
_entry.id   AF-A0A8I1SD22-F1
#
_cell.length_a   1.000
_cell.length_b   1.000
_cell.length_c   1.000
_cell.angle_alpha   90.00
_cell.angle_beta   90.00
_cell.angle_gamma   90.00
#
_symmetry.space_group_name_H-M   'P 1'
#
loop_
_entity.id
_entity.type
_entity.pdbx_description
1 polymer ?
#
loop_
_entity_poly.entity_id
_entity_poly.type
_entity_poly.pdbx_seq_one_letter_code
_entity_poly.pdbx_strand_id
1 'polypeptide(L)' 'MTAAGTSREFELVVAEDGSIPAGQIAALGVRPGAHLRVVADREESSGGSIRGRLTDWPDVSWQDFEAASELARADVSES' A
#
# COMPACT_ATOMS: atom_id res chain seq x y z
N MET A 1 -0.03 -29.29 15.76
CA MET A 1 -1.47 -28.94 15.70
C MET A 1 -1.57 -27.42 15.70
N THR A 2 -1.74 -26.79 14.54
CA THR A 2 -1.96 -25.35 14.44
C THR A 2 -3.46 -25.11 14.49
N ALA A 3 -3.92 -24.36 15.49
CA ALA A 3 -5.30 -23.91 15.55
C ALA A 3 -5.57 -23.03 14.33
N ALA A 4 -6.37 -23.51 13.39
CA ALA A 4 -6.93 -22.69 12.34
C ALA A 4 -7.93 -21.73 13.00
N GLY A 5 -7.43 -20.60 13.49
CA GLY A 5 -8.27 -19.51 13.92
C GLY A 5 -9.00 -19.00 12.69
N THR A 6 -10.32 -19.19 12.63
CA THR A 6 -11.20 -18.48 11.70
C THR A 6 -10.95 -16.99 11.85
N SER A 7 -10.15 -16.42 10.95
CA SER A 7 -9.94 -14.98 10.84
C SER A 7 -11.25 -14.35 10.41
N ARG A 8 -11.92 -13.68 11.35
CA ARG A 8 -12.99 -12.74 11.01
C ARG A 8 -12.31 -11.51 10.44
N GLU A 9 -12.59 -11.21 9.19
CA GLU A 9 -12.14 -9.99 8.53
C GLU A 9 -13.04 -8.86 9.01
N PHE A 10 -12.42 -7.79 9.51
CA PHE A 10 -13.11 -6.61 10.00
C PHE A 10 -12.61 -5.41 9.22
N GLU A 11 -13.55 -4.67 8.63
CA GLU A 11 -13.24 -3.43 7.92
C GLU A 11 -13.24 -2.26 8.90
N LEU A 12 -12.16 -1.47 8.87
CA LEU A 12 -11.95 -0.33 9.74
C LEU A 12 -11.65 0.90 8.89
N VAL A 13 -12.21 2.03 9.28
CA VAL A 13 -11.92 3.32 8.64
C VAL A 13 -10.73 3.93 9.37
N VAL A 14 -9.71 4.25 8.59
CA VAL A 14 -8.48 4.88 9.09
C VAL A 14 -8.54 6.37 8.73
N ALA A 15 -8.29 7.23 9.71
CA ALA A 15 -8.21 8.67 9.49
C ALA A 15 -6.92 9.03 8.73
N GLU A 16 -6.85 10.26 8.21
CA GLU A 16 -5.69 10.74 7.43
C GLU A 16 -4.37 10.72 8.23
N ASP A 17 -4.44 10.81 9.56
CA ASP A 17 -3.31 10.73 10.47
C ASP A 17 -2.90 9.28 10.83
N GLY A 18 -3.57 8.28 10.24
CA GLY A 18 -3.34 6.87 10.52
C GLY A 18 -4.01 6.36 11.80
N SER A 19 -4.78 7.20 12.50
CA SER A 19 -5.51 6.77 13.70
C SER A 19 -6.80 6.01 13.35
N ILE A 20 -7.23 5.13 14.25
CA ILE A 20 -8.50 4.40 14.17
C ILE A 20 -9.41 4.92 15.29
N PRO A 21 -10.66 5.32 15.00
CA PRO A 21 -11.59 5.76 16.03
C PRO A 21 -11.81 4.69 17.11
N ALA A 22 -11.68 5.07 18.38
CA ALA A 22 -11.80 4.14 19.51
C ALA A 22 -13.15 3.42 19.57
N GLY A 23 -14.23 4.07 19.11
CA GLY A 23 -15.56 3.48 19.01
C GLY A 23 -15.63 2.28 18.06
N GLN A 24 -14.87 2.31 16.95
CA GLN A 24 -14.79 1.18 16.02
C GLN A 24 -14.09 -0.01 16.64
N ILE A 25 -12.98 0.22 17.35
CA ILE A 25 -12.23 -0.84 18.05
C ILE A 25 -13.07 -1.46 19.18
N ALA A 26 -13.82 -0.63 19.91
CA ALA A 26 -14.73 -1.10 20.97
C ALA A 26 -15.87 -1.98 20.42
N ALA A 27 -16.44 -1.64 19.26
CA ALA A 27 -17.48 -2.42 18.60
C ALA A 27 -16.98 -3.82 18.17
N LEU A 28 -15.68 -3.96 17.91
CA LEU A 28 -15.03 -5.24 17.64
C LEU A 28 -14.74 -6.06 18.91
N GLY A 29 -15.07 -5.53 20.10
CA GLY A 29 -14.80 -6.18 21.39
C GLY A 29 -13.31 -6.22 21.74
N VAL A 30 -12.48 -5.45 21.04
CA VAL A 30 -11.03 -5.39 21.25
C VAL A 30 -10.76 -4.58 22.52
N ARG A 31 -10.03 -5.19 23.46
CA ARG A 31 -9.67 -4.52 24.72
C ARG A 31 -8.38 -3.70 24.58
N PRO A 32 -8.20 -2.65 25.39
CA PRO A 32 -6.91 -1.95 25.46
C PRO A 32 -5.75 -2.94 25.69
N GLY A 33 -4.67 -2.79 24.92
CA GLY A 33 -3.50 -3.68 24.96
C GLY A 33 -3.56 -4.91 24.05
N ALA A 34 -4.65 -5.10 23.29
CA ALA A 34 -4.70 -6.14 22.26
C ALA A 34 -3.80 -5.81 21.07
N HIS A 35 -3.14 -6.82 20.52
CA HIS A 35 -2.33 -6.69 19.31
C HIS A 35 -3.22 -6.81 18.06
N LEU A 36 -3.06 -5.85 17.14
CA LEU A 36 -3.72 -5.85 15.84
C LEU A 36 -2.69 -6.12 14.75
N ARG A 37 -3.06 -6.92 13.76
CA ARG A 37 -2.26 -7.12 12.55
C ARG A 37 -3.03 -6.49 11.39
N VAL A 38 -2.46 -5.45 10.80
CA VAL A 38 -2.98 -4.85 9.57
C VAL A 38 -2.45 -5.69 8.40
N VAL A 39 -3.36 -6.20 7.58
CA VAL A 39 -3.02 -6.86 6.32
C VAL A 39 -3.59 -5.96 5.24
N ALA A 40 -2.73 -5.37 4.41
CA ALA A 40 -3.19 -4.67 3.23
C ALA A 40 -3.72 -5.71 2.24
N ASP A 41 -5.02 -5.70 1.99
CA ASP A 41 -5.55 -6.39 0.83
C ASP A 41 -5.19 -5.53 -0.38
N ARG A 42 -4.17 -5.97 -1.12
CA ARG A 42 -3.86 -5.35 -2.39
C ARG A 42 -4.92 -5.88 -3.35
N GLU A 43 -6.01 -5.12 -3.53
CA GLU A 43 -6.85 -5.32 -4.70
C GLU A 43 -5.90 -5.40 -5.91
N GLU A 44 -5.85 -6.56 -6.55
CA GLU A 44 -5.22 -6.70 -7.85
C GLU A 44 -5.88 -5.63 -8.70
N SER A 45 -5.14 -4.56 -8.99
CA SER A 45 -5.65 -3.42 -9.72
C SER A 45 -6.28 -3.99 -10.97
N SER A 46 -7.62 -3.92 -11.06
CA SER A 46 -8.36 -4.47 -12.18
C SER A 46 -7.73 -3.88 -13.43
N GLY A 47 -6.96 -4.71 -14.14
CA GLY A 47 -6.03 -4.24 -15.15
C GLY A 47 -6.79 -3.47 -16.21
N GLY A 48 -6.77 -2.15 -16.11
CA GLY A 48 -7.23 -1.28 -17.17
C GLY A 48 -6.39 -1.61 -18.38
N SER A 49 -6.98 -2.34 -19.34
CA SER A 49 -6.31 -2.64 -20.59
C SER A 49 -6.14 -1.32 -21.34
N ILE A 50 -4.96 -0.72 -21.22
CA ILE A 50 -4.50 0.26 -22.18
C ILE A 50 -4.26 -0.53 -23.47
N ARG A 51 -5.24 -0.52 -24.37
CA ARG A 51 -5.12 -1.16 -25.69
C ARG A 51 -4.23 -0.28 -26.58
N GLY A 52 -2.94 -0.34 -26.30
CA GLY A 52 -1.87 0.21 -27.10
C GLY A 52 -0.78 -0.84 -27.21
N ARG A 53 -0.22 -1.02 -28.40
CA ARG A 53 0.94 -1.90 -28.59
C ARG A 53 2.16 -1.09 -28.16
N LEU A 54 2.63 -1.32 -26.94
CA LEU A 54 3.93 -0.84 -26.50
C LEU A 54 4.96 -1.53 -27.41
N THR A 55 5.39 -0.83 -28.44
CA THR A 55 6.35 -1.37 -29.41
C THR A 55 7.71 -1.14 -28.78
N ASP A 56 8.37 -2.24 -28.43
CA ASP A 56 9.73 -2.32 -27.88
C ASP A 56 9.99 -1.36 -26.71
N TRP A 57 9.60 -1.81 -25.50
CA TRP A 57 10.07 -1.13 -24.29
C TRP A 57 11.60 -1.27 -24.22
N PRO A 58 12.35 -0.16 -24.11
CA PRO A 58 13.79 -0.25 -23.94
C PRO A 58 14.09 -1.04 -22.66
N ASP A 59 15.17 -1.84 -22.69
CA ASP A 59 15.64 -2.52 -21.48
C ASP A 59 16.26 -1.47 -20.55
N VAL A 60 15.43 -0.89 -19.69
CA VAL A 60 15.84 0.16 -18.75
C VAL A 60 16.38 -0.53 -17.50
N SER A 61 17.65 -0.27 -17.20
CA SER A 61 18.27 -0.80 -16.01
C SER A 61 17.93 0.04 -14.78
N TRP A 62 18.11 -0.55 -13.60
CA TRP A 62 17.97 0.18 -12.33
C TRP A 62 18.91 1.39 -12.25
N GLN A 63 20.09 1.29 -12.86
CA GLN A 63 21.08 2.36 -12.88
C GLN A 63 20.61 3.58 -13.69
N ASP A 64 19.86 3.36 -14.78
CA ASP A 64 19.29 4.44 -15.59
C ASP A 64 18.21 5.21 -14.81
N PHE A 65 17.43 4.50 -14.00
CA PHE A 65 16.44 5.11 -13.12
C PHE A 65 17.09 5.97 -12.03
N GLU A 66 18.16 5.49 -11.39
CA GLU A 66 18.89 6.26 -10.38
C GLU A 66 19.51 7.53 -10.98
N ALA A 67 20.14 7.42 -12.15
CA ALA A 67 20.71 8.58 -12.84
C ALA A 67 19.65 9.64 -13.18
N ALA A 68 18.49 9.21 -13.70
CA ALA A 68 17.38 10.11 -14.00
C ALA A 68 16.78 10.76 -12.74
N SER A 69 16.72 10.02 -11.63
CA SER A 69 16.20 10.53 -10.35
C SER A 69 17.11 11.60 -9.73
N GLU A 70 18.42 11.42 -9.82
CA GLU A 70 19.40 12.43 -9.37
C GLU A 70 19.31 13.70 -10.22
N LEU A 71 19.19 13.57 -11.55
CA LEU A 71 18.97 14.71 -12.44
C LEU A 71 17.68 15.48 -12.10
N ALA A 72 16.57 14.77 -11.86
CA ALA A 72 15.31 15.41 -11.52
C ALA A 72 15.37 16.16 -10.18
N ARG A 73 16.12 15.66 -9.18
CA ARG A 73 16.34 16.35 -7.90
C ARG A 73 17.20 17.60 -8.03
N ALA A 74 18.20 17.55 -8.91
CA ALA A 74 19.03 18.71 -9.21
C ALA A 74 18.20 19.84 -9.85
N ASP A 75 17.34 19.52 -10.82
CA ASP A 75 16.47 20.49 -11.51
C ASP A 75 15.50 21.21 -10.55
N VAL A 76 14.95 20.47 -9.58
CA VAL A 76 14.09 21.03 -8.52
C VAL A 76 14.86 21.96 -7.56
N SER A 77 16.17 21.75 -7.40
CA SER A 77 17.02 22.55 -6.51
C SER A 77 17.54 23.83 -7.17
N GLU A 78 17.48 23.93 -8.50
CA GLU A 78 17.90 25.10 -9.29
C GLU A 78 16.73 26.03 -9.68
N SER A 79 15.51 25.78 -9.16
CA SER A 79 14.30 26.61 -9.36
C SER A 79 13.97 27.54 -8.19
#